data_AF-A0A973SH86-F1
#
_entry.id   AF-A0A973SH86-F1
#
_cell.length_a   1.000
_cell.length_b   1.000
_cell.length_c   1.000
_cell.angle_alpha   90.00
_cell.angle_beta   90.00
_cell.angle_gamma   90.00
#
_symmetry.space_group_name_H-M   'P 1'
#
loop_
_entity.id
_entity.type
_entity.pdbx_description
1 polymer ?
#
loop_
_entity_poly.entity_id
_entity_poly.type
_entity_poly.pdbx_seq_one_letter_code
_entity_poly.pdbx_strand_id
1 'polypeptide(L)' 'MSLSGLLDAVADDQGIAALLEAGRAAGRTTFDLAAPRSVRPFAIAALARDQAARGRPV' A
#
# COMPACT_ATOMS: atom_id res chain seq x y z
N MET A 1 -7.04 -15.59 11.14
CA MET A 1 -6.91 -14.67 9.99
C MET A 1 -5.67 -15.04 9.21
N SER A 2 -5.77 -15.17 7.89
CA SER A 2 -4.58 -15.28 7.03
C SER A 2 -3.90 -13.92 6.91
N LEU A 3 -2.61 -13.91 6.54
CA LEU A 3 -1.89 -12.67 6.26
C LEU A 3 -2.60 -11.84 5.19
N SER A 4 -3.18 -12.49 4.17
CA SER A 4 -3.99 -11.85 3.13
C SER A 4 -5.21 -11.13 3.69
N GLY A 5 -5.94 -11.74 4.63
CA GLY A 5 -7.11 -11.12 5.26
C GLY A 5 -6.75 -9.94 6.18
N LEU A 6 -5.55 -9.94 6.77
CA LEU A 6 -5.03 -8.77 7.49
C LEU A 6 -4.68 -7.62 6.52
N LEU A 7 -4.18 -7.95 5.33
CA LEU A 7 -3.85 -6.96 4.31
C LEU A 7 -5.09 -6.33 3.68
N ASP A 8 -6.20 -7.06 3.57
CA ASP A 8 -7.49 -6.50 3.17
C ASP A 8 -7.90 -5.37 4.12
N ALA A 9 -7.86 -5.62 5.44
CA ALA A 9 -8.20 -4.62 6.44
C ALA A 9 -7.25 -3.41 6.46
N VAL A 10 -5.97 -3.60 6.15
CA VAL A 10 -4.97 -2.52 6.03
C VAL A 10 -5.22 -1.67 4.79
N ALA A 11 -5.66 -2.26 3.68
CA ALA A 11 -5.93 -1.52 2.44
C ALA A 11 -7.11 -0.55 2.60
N ASP A 12 -8.04 -0.86 3.51
CA ASP A 12 -9.17 0.00 3.86
C ASP A 12 -8.79 1.17 4.80
N ASP A 13 -7.54 1.21 5.31
CA ASP A 13 -7.03 2.33 6.09
C ASP A 13 -6.93 3.60 5.21
N GLN A 14 -7.45 4.72 5.70
CA GLN A 14 -7.50 5.96 4.94
C GLN A 14 -6.11 6.54 4.62
N GLY A 15 -5.12 6.34 5.51
CA GLY A 15 -3.75 6.78 5.28
C GLY A 15 -3.07 5.97 4.17
N ILE A 16 -3.29 4.66 4.16
CA ILE A 16 -2.83 3.76 3.10
C ILE A 16 -3.54 4.07 1.78
N ALA A 17 -4.86 4.28 1.79
CA ALA A 17 -5.61 4.63 0.59
C ALA A 17 -5.12 5.94 -0.04
N ALA A 18 -4.83 6.96 0.78
CA ALA A 18 -4.28 8.23 0.32
C ALA A 18 -2.86 8.08 -0.26
N LEU A 19 -2.02 7.22 0.33
CA LEU A 19 -0.70 6.87 -0.21
C LEU A 19 -0.82 6.22 -1.61
N LEU A 20 -1.73 5.26 -1.76
CA LEU A 20 -1.96 4.56 -3.03
C LEU A 20 -2.54 5.49 -4.09
N GLU A 21 -3.42 6.41 -3.72
CA GLU A 21 -3.95 7.44 -4.63
C GLU A 21 -2.87 8.44 -5.03
N ALA A 22 -2.01 8.87 -4.11
CA ALA A 22 -0.87 9.73 -4.43
C ALA A 22 0.10 9.05 -5.42
N GLY A 23 0.35 7.75 -5.27
CA GLY A 23 1.14 6.96 -6.22
C GLY A 23 0.47 6.74 -7.58
N ARG A 24 -0.87 6.85 -7.66
CA ARG A 24 -1.63 6.85 -8.93
C ARG A 24 -1.57 8.19 -9.65
N ALA A 25 -1.90 9.24 -8.91
CA ALA A 25 -2.11 10.59 -9.45
C ALA A 25 -0.78 11.27 -9.81
N ALA A 26 0.28 11.00 -9.04
CA ALA A 26 1.60 11.48 -9.34
C ALA A 26 2.37 10.36 -10.03
N GLY A 27 3.00 10.63 -11.19
CA GLY A 27 4.02 9.75 -11.77
C GLY A 27 5.29 9.62 -10.91
N ARG A 28 5.17 9.75 -9.59
CA ARG A 28 6.24 9.67 -8.60
C ARG A 28 6.42 8.22 -8.19
N THR A 29 7.67 7.77 -8.21
CA THR A 29 8.08 6.41 -7.82
C THR A 29 8.51 6.32 -6.36
N THR A 30 8.43 7.43 -5.61
CA THR A 30 8.84 7.55 -4.22
C THR A 30 7.76 8.25 -3.40
N PHE A 31 7.63 7.84 -2.14
CA PHE A 31 6.70 8.41 -1.17
C PHE A 31 7.26 8.29 0.24
N ASP A 32 6.99 9.31 1.05
CA ASP A 32 7.37 9.34 2.45
C ASP A 32 6.29 8.69 3.31
N LEU A 33 6.68 7.69 4.10
CA LEU A 33 5.80 7.02 5.04
C LEU A 33 6.04 7.57 6.45
N ALA A 34 5.21 8.51 6.88
CA ALA A 34 5.22 9.05 8.24
C ALA A 34 4.44 8.12 9.20
N ALA A 35 5.04 6.98 9.55
CA ALA A 35 4.42 5.99 10.43
C ALA A 35 5.44 5.24 11.30
N PRO A 36 5.02 4.53 12.37
CA PRO A 36 5.89 3.63 13.10
C PRO A 36 6.53 2.58 12.18
N ARG A 37 7.78 2.19 12.47
CA ARG A 37 8.54 1.24 11.64
C ARG A 37 7.81 -0.09 11.44
N SER A 38 6.96 -0.49 12.39
CA SER A 38 6.14 -1.70 12.33
C SER A 38 5.08 -1.67 11.22
N VAL A 39 4.69 -0.50 10.72
CA VAL A 39 3.66 -0.34 9.67
C VAL A 39 4.23 -0.57 8.27
N ARG A 40 5.56 -0.46 8.11
CA ARG A 40 6.22 -0.53 6.81
C ARG A 40 5.93 -1.82 6.00
N PRO A 41 5.92 -3.04 6.58
CA PRO A 41 5.58 -4.24 5.83
C PRO A 41 4.16 -4.21 5.26
N PHE A 42 3.22 -3.63 6.00
CA PHE A 42 1.82 -3.50 5.61
C PHE A 42 1.65 -2.50 4.46
N ALA A 43 2.34 -1.35 4.53
CA ALA A 43 2.36 -0.37 3.46
C ALA A 43 2.97 -0.94 2.16
N ILE A 44 4.07 -1.70 2.26
CA ILE A 44 4.68 -2.37 1.10
C ILE A 44 3.74 -3.42 0.51
N ALA A 45 3.09 -4.23 1.35
CA ALA A 45 2.18 -5.26 0.89
C ALA A 45 0.91 -4.67 0.24
N ALA A 46 0.37 -3.56 0.78
CA ALA A 46 -0.74 -2.83 0.16
C ALA A 46 -0.34 -2.26 -1.22
N LEU A 47 0.86 -1.69 -1.33
CA LEU A 47 1.40 -1.21 -2.61
C LEU A 47 1.61 -2.35 -3.61
N ALA A 48 2.20 -3.46 -3.19
CA ALA A 48 2.40 -4.63 -4.04
C ALA A 48 1.04 -5.15 -4.55
N ARG A 49 0.04 -5.27 -3.67
CA ARG A 49 -1.32 -5.66 -4.08
C ARG A 49 -1.90 -4.71 -5.13
N ASP A 50 -1.79 -3.40 -4.92
CA ASP A 50 -2.28 -2.38 -5.84
C ASP A 50 -1.60 -2.45 -7.22
N GLN A 51 -0.29 -2.70 -7.24
CA GLN A 51 0.48 -2.87 -8.48
C GLN A 51 0.12 -4.16 -9.21
N ALA A 52 -0.02 -5.28 -8.49
CA ALA A 52 -0.47 -6.56 -9.03
C ALA A 52 -1.88 -6.46 -9.63
N ALA A 53 -2.80 -5.74 -8.98
CA ALA A 53 -4.15 -5.48 -9.51
C ALA A 53 -4.14 -4.69 -10.83
N ARG A 54 -3.07 -3.93 -11.09
CA ARG A 54 -2.84 -3.21 -12.36
C ARG A 54 -2.06 -4.01 -13.39
N GLY A 55 -1.79 -5.29 -13.14
CA GLY A 55 -0.99 -6.15 -14.02
C GLY A 55 0.48 -5.74 -14.08
N ARG A 56 0.97 -4.98 -13.10
CA ARG A 56 2.40 -4.65 -12.98
C ARG A 56 3.12 -5.72 -12.16
N PRO A 57 4.32 -6.15 -12.56
CA PRO A 57 5.14 -7.04 -11.75
C PRO A 57 5.52 -6.36 -10.43
N VAL A 58 5.57 -7.16 -9.35
CA VAL A 58 5.80 -6.75 -7.96
C VAL A 58 6.99 -7.44 -7.35
#